data_AF-A0A9K3JPN8-F1
#
_entry.id   AF-A0A9K3JPN8-F1
#
_cell.length_a   1.000
_cell.length_b   1.000
_cell.length_c   1.000
_cell.angle_alpha   90.00
_cell.angle_beta   90.00
_cell.angle_gamma   90.00
#
_symmetry.space_group_name_H-M   'P 1'
#
loop_
_entity.id
_entity.type
_entity.pdbx_description
1 polymer ?
#
loop_
_entity_poly.entity_id
_entity_poly.type
_entity_poly.pdbx_seq_one_letter_code
_entity_poly.pdbx_strand_id
1 'polypeptide(L)'
;MRNFRCTLANGYAQKDKSPFEMYAFMDRSHWVDFVLKVKSEAFEETSQKAKRSVAKNAKRPCVGRMGFVGLQKFEEDRWRQLLESYPHLHNLEGEDVKQYAISRARYYSVTKLYELPKHLFSNGELTRTLHDMYDKEIEKKKDDTYDKHGNDVVTEVIGKGHQHGGRLGATITLHSKKKKKEV
;
A
#
# COMPACT_ATOMS: atom_id res chain seq x y z
N MET A 1 19.02 6.25 1.16
CA MET A 1 19.91 5.15 0.70
C MET A 1 19.29 4.12 -0.25
N ARG A 2 18.02 3.67 -0.11
CA ARG A 2 17.44 2.64 -1.01
C ARG A 2 17.46 2.99 -2.51
N ASN A 3 17.25 4.27 -2.84
CA ASN A 3 17.32 4.74 -4.23
C ASN A 3 18.73 4.63 -4.80
N PHE A 4 19.77 4.94 -4.02
CA PHE A 4 21.15 4.98 -4.51
C PHE A 4 21.67 3.60 -4.90
N ARG A 5 21.48 2.58 -4.06
CA ARG A 5 21.87 1.20 -4.39
C ARG A 5 21.12 0.65 -5.62
N CYS A 6 19.82 0.95 -5.74
CA CYS A 6 19.04 0.58 -6.94
C CYS A 6 19.52 1.32 -8.19
N THR A 7 19.87 2.60 -8.08
CA THR A 7 20.46 3.38 -9.18
C THR A 7 21.80 2.80 -9.60
N LEU A 8 22.67 2.42 -8.66
CA LEU A 8 23.94 1.78 -8.95
C LEU A 8 23.77 0.41 -9.61
N ALA A 9 22.84 -0.42 -9.11
CA ALA A 9 22.58 -1.73 -9.69
C ALA A 9 22.04 -1.63 -11.13
N ASN A 10 20.95 -0.89 -11.34
CA ASN A 10 20.25 -0.84 -12.63
C ASN A 10 20.90 0.11 -13.64
N GLY A 11 21.48 1.21 -13.16
CA GLY A 11 22.06 2.26 -14.00
C GLY A 11 23.49 1.96 -14.43
N TYR A 12 24.23 1.21 -13.61
CA TYR A 12 25.68 1.03 -13.78
C TYR A 12 26.08 -0.43 -13.83
N ALA A 13 25.92 -1.19 -12.73
CA ALA A 13 26.42 -2.56 -12.62
C ALA A 13 25.82 -3.52 -13.66
N GLN A 14 24.51 -3.45 -13.92
CA GLN A 14 23.84 -4.27 -14.95
C GLN A 14 24.16 -3.83 -16.38
N LYS A 15 24.65 -2.60 -16.58
CA LYS A 15 24.96 -2.02 -17.90
C LYS A 15 26.45 -1.98 -18.19
N ASP A 16 27.27 -2.57 -17.33
CA ASP A 16 28.72 -2.53 -17.40
C ASP A 16 29.29 -1.10 -17.51
N LYS A 17 28.66 -0.15 -16.79
CA LYS A 17 29.09 1.25 -16.73
C LYS A 17 29.74 1.56 -15.39
N SER A 18 30.72 2.47 -15.44
CA SER A 18 31.38 3.02 -14.26
C SER A 18 30.54 4.14 -13.63
N PRO A 19 30.25 4.11 -12.32
CA PRO A 19 29.56 5.19 -11.63
C PRO A 19 30.47 6.34 -11.19
N PHE A 20 31.80 6.16 -11.24
CA PHE A 20 32.74 7.03 -10.54
C PHE A 20 32.92 8.43 -11.14
N GLU A 21 32.54 8.61 -12.41
CA GLU A 21 32.49 9.95 -13.02
C GLU A 21 31.40 10.79 -12.37
N MET A 22 30.22 10.19 -12.13
CA MET A 22 29.08 10.88 -11.52
C MET A 22 29.12 10.85 -9.99
N TYR A 23 29.70 9.80 -9.41
CA TYR A 23 29.76 9.55 -7.98
C TYR A 23 31.21 9.36 -7.53
N ALA A 24 32.02 10.41 -7.68
CA ALA A 24 33.45 10.38 -7.34
C ALA A 24 33.75 10.09 -5.86
N PHE A 25 32.78 10.34 -4.97
CA PHE A 25 32.87 10.03 -3.54
C PHE A 25 32.76 8.52 -3.23
N MET A 26 32.43 7.68 -4.22
CA MET A 26 32.33 6.23 -3.99
C MET A 26 33.69 5.58 -3.89
N ASP A 27 33.84 4.73 -2.87
CA ASP A 27 34.98 3.84 -2.79
C ASP A 27 34.95 2.81 -3.91
N ARG A 28 36.06 2.72 -4.65
CA ARG A 28 36.25 1.80 -5.77
C ARG A 28 36.53 0.38 -5.30
N SER A 29 37.06 0.21 -4.08
CA SER A 29 37.49 -1.08 -3.55
C SER A 29 36.35 -2.11 -3.54
N HIS A 30 35.14 -1.69 -3.15
CA HIS A 30 33.97 -2.55 -3.03
C HIS A 30 33.13 -2.68 -4.31
N TRP A 31 33.52 -2.02 -5.40
CA TRP A 31 32.70 -1.98 -6.61
C TRP A 31 32.68 -3.31 -7.35
N VAL A 32 33.83 -4.00 -7.41
CA VAL A 32 33.93 -5.31 -8.04
C VAL A 32 33.02 -6.31 -7.35
N ASP A 33 33.09 -6.38 -6.02
CA ASP A 33 32.22 -7.25 -5.20
C ASP A 33 30.73 -6.90 -5.38
N PHE A 34 30.42 -5.61 -5.47
CA PHE A 34 29.06 -5.16 -5.72
C PHE A 34 28.53 -5.61 -7.09
N VAL A 35 29.32 -5.48 -8.15
CA VAL A 35 28.95 -5.91 -9.50
C VAL A 35 28.78 -7.43 -9.55
N LEU A 36 29.71 -8.19 -8.97
CA LEU A 36 29.62 -9.65 -8.86
C LEU A 36 28.32 -10.08 -8.15
N LYS A 37 27.98 -9.41 -7.05
CA LYS A 37 26.74 -9.67 -6.32
C LYS A 37 25.50 -9.34 -7.15
N VAL A 38 25.45 -8.19 -7.82
CA VAL A 38 24.30 -7.79 -8.65
C VAL A 38 24.10 -8.72 -9.86
N LYS A 39 25.19 -9.27 -10.41
CA LYS A 39 25.15 -10.23 -11.52
C LYS A 39 24.96 -11.69 -11.08
N SER A 40 24.95 -11.97 -9.78
CA SER A 40 24.75 -13.32 -9.28
C SER A 40 23.33 -13.85 -9.55
N GLU A 41 23.23 -15.16 -9.78
CA GLU A 41 21.94 -15.84 -9.96
C GLU A 41 21.00 -15.63 -8.76
N ALA A 42 21.53 -15.74 -7.54
CA ALA A 42 20.77 -15.51 -6.31
C ALA A 42 20.13 -14.10 -6.24
N PHE A 43 20.82 -13.08 -6.76
CA PHE A 43 20.26 -11.73 -6.84
C PHE A 43 19.12 -11.66 -7.86
N GLU A 44 19.30 -12.27 -9.03
CA GLU A 44 18.27 -12.30 -10.07
C GLU A 44 17.04 -13.09 -9.62
N GLU A 45 17.21 -14.25 -8.99
CA GLU A 45 16.12 -15.03 -8.41
C GLU A 45 15.33 -14.22 -7.37
N THR A 46 16.03 -13.53 -6.47
CA THR A 46 15.40 -12.68 -5.46
C THR A 46 14.64 -11.52 -6.11
N SER A 47 15.23 -10.89 -7.13
CA SER A 47 14.62 -9.82 -7.92
C SER A 47 13.36 -10.31 -8.64
N GLN A 48 13.42 -11.46 -9.30
CA GLN A 48 12.30 -12.07 -10.01
C GLN A 48 11.20 -12.51 -9.05
N LYS A 49 11.53 -13.10 -7.90
CA LYS A 49 10.57 -13.43 -6.85
C LYS A 49 9.82 -12.19 -6.37
N ALA A 50 10.53 -11.08 -6.13
CA ALA A 50 9.93 -9.82 -5.75
C ALA A 50 9.01 -9.25 -6.85
N LYS A 51 9.45 -9.27 -8.12
CA LYS A 51 8.64 -8.84 -9.28
C LYS A 51 7.38 -9.68 -9.41
N ARG A 52 7.48 -11.01 -9.33
CA ARG A 52 6.34 -11.94 -9.36
C ARG A 52 5.37 -11.69 -8.21
N SER A 53 5.88 -11.46 -7.00
CA SER A 53 5.05 -11.12 -5.83
C SER A 53 4.29 -9.81 -6.04
N VAL A 54 4.96 -8.77 -6.56
CA VAL A 54 4.31 -7.48 -6.88
C VAL A 54 3.27 -7.64 -8.00
N ALA A 55 3.58 -8.41 -9.05
CA ALA A 55 2.66 -8.65 -10.17
C ALA A 55 1.40 -9.43 -9.74
N LYS A 56 1.55 -10.38 -8.81
CA LYS A 56 0.41 -11.09 -8.19
C LYS A 56 -0.49 -10.16 -7.39
N ASN A 57 0.04 -9.05 -6.88
CA ASN A 57 -0.74 -8.06 -6.13
C ASN A 57 -1.44 -7.07 -7.06
N ALA A 58 -2.37 -7.56 -7.90
CA ALA A 58 -3.14 -6.75 -8.84
C ALA A 58 -4.01 -5.67 -8.14
N LYS A 59 -4.33 -5.86 -6.86
CA LYS A 59 -5.18 -4.98 -6.04
C LYS A 59 -4.37 -4.16 -5.03
N ARG A 60 -3.19 -3.70 -5.45
CA ARG A 60 -2.26 -2.98 -4.58
C ARG A 60 -2.82 -1.60 -4.14
N PRO A 61 -2.63 -1.20 -2.86
CA PRO A 61 -2.91 0.15 -2.41
C PRO A 61 -2.04 1.21 -3.10
N CYS A 62 -2.64 2.34 -3.45
CA CYS A 62 -2.09 3.56 -4.01
C CYS A 62 -1.65 4.58 -2.93
N VAL A 63 -0.93 4.11 -1.89
CA VAL A 63 -0.50 4.94 -0.74
C VAL A 63 0.82 5.69 -0.95
N GLY A 64 1.47 5.51 -2.11
CA GLY A 64 2.74 6.17 -2.44
C GLY A 64 3.93 5.74 -1.58
N ARG A 65 4.98 6.57 -1.55
CA ARG A 65 6.28 6.23 -0.93
C ARG A 65 6.22 6.19 0.59
N MET A 66 5.39 7.04 1.20
CA MET A 66 5.31 7.19 2.66
C MET A 66 4.30 6.24 3.31
N GLY A 67 3.67 5.35 2.53
CA GLY A 67 2.65 4.46 3.06
C GLY A 67 1.41 5.24 3.54
N PHE A 68 0.64 4.65 4.44
CA PHE A 68 -0.55 5.27 5.03
C PHE A 68 -0.26 6.59 5.76
N VAL A 69 0.94 6.74 6.35
CA VAL A 69 1.37 8.01 6.97
C VAL A 69 1.37 9.17 5.96
N GLY A 70 1.73 8.91 4.70
CA GLY A 70 1.64 9.92 3.65
C GLY A 70 0.23 10.20 3.17
N LEU A 71 -0.67 9.22 3.32
CA LEU A 71 -2.06 9.29 2.88
C LEU A 71 -2.94 10.09 3.85
N GLN A 72 -2.65 10.04 5.15
CA GLN A 72 -3.41 10.73 6.21
C GLN A 72 -3.68 12.21 5.90
N LYS A 73 -2.72 12.91 5.29
CA LYS A 73 -2.87 14.33 4.94
C LYS A 73 -3.97 14.61 3.91
N PHE A 74 -4.41 13.60 3.18
CA PHE A 74 -5.39 13.69 2.10
C PHE A 74 -6.62 12.82 2.37
N GLU A 75 -6.71 12.24 3.56
CA GLU A 75 -7.71 11.23 3.90
C GLU A 75 -9.12 11.81 3.86
N GLU A 76 -9.35 12.92 4.56
CA GLU A 76 -10.63 13.63 4.59
C GLU A 76 -11.08 14.09 3.20
N ASP A 77 -10.18 14.71 2.44
CA ASP A 77 -10.51 15.24 1.11
C ASP A 77 -10.86 14.12 0.11
N ARG A 78 -10.07 13.05 0.10
CA ARG A 78 -10.36 11.89 -0.76
C ARG A 78 -11.63 11.20 -0.33
N TRP A 79 -11.88 11.05 0.97
CA TRP A 79 -13.10 10.42 1.45
C TRP A 79 -14.34 11.21 1.04
N ARG A 80 -14.30 12.54 1.18
CA ARG A 80 -15.39 13.42 0.72
C ARG A 80 -15.67 13.25 -0.78
N GLN A 81 -14.65 13.28 -1.63
CA GLN A 81 -14.83 13.06 -3.08
C GLN A 81 -15.42 11.68 -3.40
N LEU A 82 -15.04 10.66 -2.63
CA LEU A 82 -15.59 9.32 -2.76
C LEU A 82 -17.05 9.26 -2.32
N LEU A 83 -17.45 9.94 -1.24
CA LEU A 83 -18.84 10.01 -0.81
C LEU A 83 -19.73 10.72 -1.84
N GLU A 84 -19.22 11.80 -2.45
CA GLU A 84 -19.92 12.52 -3.52
C GLU A 84 -20.15 11.63 -4.76
N SER A 85 -19.15 10.80 -5.09
CA SER A 85 -19.21 9.90 -6.25
C SER A 85 -19.98 8.60 -5.95
N TYR A 86 -20.00 8.17 -4.70
CA TYR A 86 -20.51 6.86 -4.26
C TYR A 86 -21.28 6.99 -2.93
N PRO A 87 -22.55 7.45 -2.94
CA PRO A 87 -23.31 7.70 -1.72
C PRO A 87 -23.47 6.49 -0.80
N HIS A 88 -23.44 5.26 -1.33
CA HIS A 88 -23.49 4.01 -0.56
C HIS A 88 -22.36 3.85 0.46
N LEU A 89 -21.24 4.57 0.27
CA LEU A 89 -20.14 4.60 1.22
C LEU A 89 -20.50 5.29 2.54
N HIS A 90 -21.58 6.08 2.61
CA HIS A 90 -22.06 6.67 3.88
C HIS A 90 -22.40 5.61 4.92
N ASN A 91 -22.78 4.41 4.50
CA ASN A 91 -23.16 3.33 5.41
C ASN A 91 -21.92 2.61 6.01
N LEU A 92 -20.71 2.94 5.55
CA LEU A 92 -19.45 2.41 6.06
C LEU A 92 -18.86 3.38 7.09
N GLU A 93 -18.88 2.99 8.36
CA GLU A 93 -18.37 3.83 9.44
C GLU A 93 -16.95 3.43 9.84
N GLY A 94 -16.55 2.19 9.59
CA GLY A 94 -15.27 1.62 10.00
C GLY A 94 -14.07 2.33 9.43
N GLU A 95 -13.20 2.81 10.33
CA GLU A 95 -11.95 3.49 9.97
C GLU A 95 -11.08 2.61 9.07
N ASP A 96 -10.99 1.31 9.36
CA ASP A 96 -10.22 0.36 8.55
C ASP A 96 -10.80 0.21 7.13
N VAL A 97 -12.13 0.23 7.00
CA VAL A 97 -12.83 0.11 5.71
C VAL A 97 -12.70 1.40 4.90
N LYS A 98 -12.83 2.56 5.54
CA LYS A 98 -12.55 3.87 4.94
C LYS A 98 -11.13 3.92 4.41
N GLN A 99 -10.16 3.55 5.26
CA GLN A 99 -8.76 3.53 4.89
C GLN A 99 -8.48 2.52 3.76
N TYR A 100 -9.18 1.37 3.76
CA TYR A 100 -9.14 0.39 2.68
C TYR A 100 -9.56 0.99 1.33
N ALA A 101 -10.71 1.69 1.30
CA ALA A 101 -11.26 2.33 0.11
C ALA A 101 -10.37 3.48 -0.38
N ILE A 102 -10.01 4.41 0.50
CA ILE A 102 -9.17 5.59 0.19
C ILE A 102 -7.81 5.16 -0.35
N SER A 103 -7.23 4.10 0.23
CA SER A 103 -5.95 3.58 -0.24
C SER A 103 -6.00 2.97 -1.62
N ARG A 104 -7.17 2.60 -2.16
CA ARG A 104 -7.33 1.99 -3.48
C ARG A 104 -7.95 2.92 -4.52
N ALA A 105 -8.46 4.07 -4.08
CA ALA A 105 -8.94 5.12 -4.95
C ALA A 105 -7.81 5.65 -5.86
N ARG A 106 -8.15 5.91 -7.12
CA ARG A 106 -7.23 6.42 -8.13
C ARG A 106 -7.73 7.75 -8.66
N TYR A 107 -6.81 8.70 -8.78
CA TYR A 107 -7.12 9.97 -9.42
C TYR A 107 -7.34 9.74 -10.92
N TYR A 108 -8.50 10.11 -11.41
CA TYR A 108 -8.85 10.03 -12.82
C TYR A 108 -8.72 11.42 -13.45
N SER A 109 -7.81 11.56 -14.40
CA SER A 109 -7.42 12.87 -14.95
C SER A 109 -8.53 13.54 -15.77
N VAL A 110 -9.49 12.77 -16.26
CA VAL A 110 -10.63 13.26 -17.06
C VAL A 110 -11.68 13.88 -16.15
N THR A 111 -12.13 13.17 -15.12
CA THR A 111 -13.14 13.65 -14.16
C THR A 111 -12.58 14.57 -13.09
N LYS A 112 -11.24 14.59 -12.93
CA LYS A 112 -10.53 15.33 -11.86
C LYS A 112 -10.89 14.86 -10.45
N LEU A 113 -11.42 13.65 -10.32
CA LEU A 113 -11.86 13.06 -9.05
C LEU A 113 -11.09 11.78 -8.73
N TYR A 114 -11.11 11.41 -7.45
CA TYR A 114 -10.70 10.08 -7.02
C TYR A 114 -11.83 9.08 -7.22
N GLU A 115 -11.56 8.01 -7.96
CA GLU A 115 -12.54 6.98 -8.29
C GLU A 115 -12.13 5.62 -7.71
N LEU A 116 -13.13 4.81 -7.33
CA LEU A 116 -12.91 3.44 -6.90
C LEU A 116 -12.70 2.53 -8.12
N PRO A 117 -11.78 1.56 -8.03
CA PRO A 117 -11.60 0.58 -9.09
C PRO A 117 -12.84 -0.33 -9.21
N LYS A 118 -13.12 -0.82 -10.42
CA LYS A 118 -14.29 -1.66 -10.75
C LYS A 118 -14.51 -2.88 -9.85
N HIS A 119 -13.45 -3.40 -9.23
CA HIS A 119 -13.53 -4.56 -8.34
C HIS A 119 -13.92 -4.21 -6.90
N LEU A 120 -14.10 -2.91 -6.59
CA LEU A 120 -14.63 -2.40 -5.33
C LEU A 120 -15.99 -1.75 -5.55
N PHE A 121 -16.20 -1.09 -6.70
CA PHE A 121 -17.47 -0.46 -7.05
C PHE A 121 -17.72 -0.59 -8.55
N SER A 122 -18.90 -1.08 -8.94
CA SER A 122 -19.28 -1.25 -10.34
C SER A 122 -20.79 -1.08 -10.49
N ASN A 123 -21.22 -0.46 -11.59
CA ASN A 123 -22.64 -0.28 -11.93
C ASN A 123 -23.50 0.39 -10.84
N GLY A 124 -22.91 1.28 -10.03
CA GLY A 124 -23.63 1.95 -8.95
C GLY A 124 -23.66 1.18 -7.63
N GLU A 125 -23.08 -0.02 -7.57
CA GLU A 125 -23.14 -0.87 -6.38
C GLU A 125 -21.74 -1.17 -5.81
N LEU A 126 -21.70 -1.37 -4.49
CA LEU A 126 -20.54 -1.98 -3.83
C LEU A 126 -20.38 -3.39 -4.39
N THR A 127 -19.23 -3.66 -4.99
CA THR A 127 -18.94 -5.03 -5.44
C THR A 127 -18.47 -5.88 -4.26
N ARG A 128 -18.51 -7.21 -4.47
CA ARG A 128 -18.18 -8.29 -3.51
C ARG A 128 -17.27 -7.86 -2.35
N THR A 129 -16.07 -7.34 -2.59
CA THR A 129 -15.16 -6.99 -1.49
C THR A 129 -15.64 -5.86 -0.56
N LEU A 130 -16.17 -4.74 -1.06
CA LEU A 130 -16.69 -3.69 -0.18
C LEU A 130 -18.07 -4.05 0.39
N HIS A 131 -18.85 -4.83 -0.35
CA HIS A 131 -20.12 -5.37 0.13
C HIS A 131 -19.91 -6.34 1.30
N ASP A 132 -18.98 -7.29 1.16
CA ASP A 132 -18.61 -8.23 2.23
C ASP A 132 -18.11 -7.49 3.48
N MET A 133 -17.39 -6.37 3.31
CA MET A 133 -16.96 -5.51 4.43
C MET A 133 -18.14 -4.81 5.10
N TYR A 134 -19.10 -4.32 4.32
CA TYR A 134 -20.31 -3.70 4.84
C TYR A 134 -21.13 -4.70 5.68
N ASP A 135 -21.40 -5.89 5.15
CA ASP A 135 -22.14 -6.94 5.84
C ASP A 135 -21.44 -7.35 7.14
N LYS A 136 -20.11 -7.48 7.09
CA LYS A 136 -19.32 -7.87 8.25
C LYS A 136 -19.23 -6.79 9.32
N GLU A 137 -19.21 -5.52 8.92
CA GLU A 137 -19.32 -4.38 9.84
C GLU A 137 -20.67 -4.40 10.59
N ILE A 138 -21.79 -4.68 9.89
CA ILE A 138 -23.10 -4.83 10.53
C ILE A 138 -23.13 -6.00 11.50
N GLU A 139 -22.61 -7.17 11.11
CA GLU A 139 -22.53 -8.36 11.97
C GLU A 139 -21.77 -8.04 13.26
N LYS A 140 -20.57 -7.44 13.14
CA LYS A 140 -19.72 -7.14 14.30
C LYS A 140 -20.29 -6.09 15.23
N LYS A 141 -21.06 -5.12 14.70
CA LYS A 141 -21.78 -4.14 15.51
C LYS A 141 -22.91 -4.81 16.31
N LYS A 142 -23.60 -5.80 15.74
CA LYS A 142 -24.63 -6.57 16.45
C LYS A 142 -24.04 -7.43 17.56
N ASP A 143 -22.85 -8.00 17.33
CA ASP A 143 -22.18 -8.91 18.26
C ASP A 143 -21.28 -8.19 19.30
N ASP A 144 -21.22 -6.85 19.28
CA ASP A 144 -20.36 -6.02 20.14
C ASP A 144 -18.86 -6.43 20.10
N THR A 145 -18.39 -6.81 18.91
CA THR A 145 -16.99 -7.28 18.69
C THR A 145 -16.18 -6.35 17.80
N TYR A 146 -16.75 -5.20 17.45
CA TYR A 146 -16.30 -4.28 16.41
C TYR A 146 -14.94 -3.61 16.67
N ASP A 147 -14.47 -3.56 17.92
CA ASP A 147 -13.21 -2.88 18.30
C ASP A 147 -12.25 -3.78 19.10
N LYS A 148 -12.34 -5.11 18.92
CA LYS A 148 -11.42 -6.05 19.59
C LYS A 148 -10.08 -6.09 18.84
N HIS A 149 -8.97 -5.95 19.58
CA HIS A 149 -7.61 -5.96 19.02
C HIS A 149 -7.37 -7.19 18.13
N GLY A 150 -7.00 -6.97 16.85
CA GLY A 150 -6.77 -8.04 15.88
C GLY A 150 -8.02 -8.60 15.22
N ASN A 151 -9.16 -7.95 15.40
CA ASN A 151 -10.47 -8.32 14.86
C ASN A 151 -11.00 -7.28 13.86
N ASP A 152 -10.16 -6.73 12.98
CA ASP A 152 -10.62 -5.75 11.99
C ASP A 152 -11.43 -6.40 10.86
N VAL A 153 -12.51 -5.73 10.45
CA VAL A 153 -13.42 -6.16 9.36
C VAL A 153 -12.63 -6.49 8.10
N VAL A 154 -11.65 -5.66 7.79
CA VAL A 154 -10.87 -5.77 6.56
C VAL A 154 -10.06 -7.07 6.52
N THR A 155 -9.35 -7.39 7.60
CA THR A 155 -8.54 -8.61 7.72
C THR A 155 -9.37 -9.88 7.68
N GLU A 156 -10.60 -9.88 8.20
CA GLU A 156 -11.49 -11.04 8.08
C GLU A 156 -11.99 -11.28 6.67
N VAL A 157 -12.36 -10.22 5.95
CA VAL A 157 -12.89 -10.34 4.59
C VAL A 157 -11.81 -10.73 3.57
N ILE A 158 -10.60 -10.16 3.69
CA ILE A 158 -9.53 -10.37 2.68
C ILE A 158 -8.41 -11.31 3.16
N GLY A 159 -8.42 -11.70 4.44
CA GLY A 159 -7.43 -12.58 5.05
C GLY A 159 -6.14 -11.87 5.50
N LYS A 160 -5.51 -12.45 6.53
CA LYS A 160 -4.18 -12.04 7.02
C LYS A 160 -3.13 -12.21 5.92
N GLY A 161 -2.45 -11.11 5.59
CA GLY A 161 -1.29 -11.11 4.67
C GLY A 161 -1.52 -10.39 3.35
N HIS A 162 -2.78 -10.17 2.93
CA HIS A 162 -3.09 -9.37 1.74
C HIS A 162 -2.74 -7.88 1.90
N GLN A 163 -2.67 -7.39 3.14
CA GLN A 163 -2.18 -6.05 3.48
C GLN A 163 -0.79 -6.00 4.12
N HIS A 164 -0.33 -7.13 4.68
CA HIS A 164 0.80 -7.12 5.63
C HIS A 164 2.17 -7.38 4.99
N GLY A 165 2.25 -7.44 3.66
CA GLY A 165 3.50 -7.51 2.93
C GLY A 165 4.17 -6.14 2.74
N GLY A 166 5.11 -5.79 3.59
CA GLY A 166 6.02 -4.65 3.40
C GLY A 166 5.47 -3.28 3.83
N ARG A 167 5.74 -2.23 3.04
CA ARG A 167 5.50 -0.80 3.33
C ARG A 167 4.02 -0.39 3.50
N LEU A 168 3.12 -1.37 3.51
CA LEU A 168 1.67 -1.28 3.45
C LEU A 168 0.98 -1.78 4.73
N GLY A 169 1.73 -2.05 5.80
CA GLY A 169 1.16 -2.48 7.08
C GLY A 169 0.28 -1.41 7.72
N ALA A 170 -1.00 -1.37 7.36
CA ALA A 170 -2.00 -0.47 7.93
C ALA A 170 -2.16 -0.72 9.44
N THR A 171 -2.17 -1.99 9.87
CA THR A 171 -2.45 -2.38 11.25
C THR A 171 -1.34 -2.09 12.25
N ILE A 172 -0.04 -2.16 11.87
CA ILE A 172 1.05 -1.82 12.82
C ILE A 172 1.00 -0.32 13.17
N THR A 173 0.57 0.53 12.24
CA THR A 173 0.59 2.00 12.44
C THR A 173 -0.63 2.51 13.21
N LEU A 174 -1.80 1.88 13.05
CA LEU A 174 -3.01 2.26 13.79
C LEU A 174 -2.87 1.99 15.29
N HIS A 175 -2.23 0.88 15.66
CA HIS A 175 -1.97 0.54 17.06
C HIS A 175 -0.71 1.19 17.65
N SER A 176 0.12 1.83 16.82
CA SER A 176 1.25 2.64 17.29
C SER A 176 0.90 4.11 17.55
N LYS A 177 -0.39 4.50 17.48
CA LYS A 177 -0.85 5.73 18.16
C LYS A 177 -0.71 5.52 19.67
N LYS A 178 0.53 5.59 20.16
CA LYS A 178 0.87 5.72 21.58
C LYS A 178 -0.02 6.82 22.13
N LYS A 179 -0.81 6.47 23.14
CA LYS A 179 -1.51 7.38 24.04
C LYS A 179 -0.72 8.69 24.15
N LYS A 180 -1.29 9.79 23.66
CA LYS A 180 -0.88 11.11 24.15
C LYS A 180 -1.08 11.02 25.66
N LYS A 181 0.00 11.10 26.43
CA LYS A 181 -0.11 11.37 27.86
C LYS A 181 -0.75 12.76 27.95
N GLU A 182 -1.92 12.84 28.55
CA GLU A 182 -2.42 14.09 29.09
C GLU A 182 -1.39 14.60 30.10
N VAL A 183 -1.10 15.90 30.01
CA VAL A 183 -0.22 16.64 30.93
C VAL A 183 -1.07 17.15 32.07
#